data_AF-A0AAE6WIG6-F1
#
_entry.id   AF-A0AAE6WIG6-F1
#
_cell.length_a   1.000
_cell.length_b   1.000
_cell.length_c   1.000
_cell.angle_alpha   90.00
_cell.angle_beta   90.00
_cell.angle_gamma   90.00
#
_symmetry.space_group_name_H-M   'P 1'
#
loop_
_entity.id
_entity.type
_entity.pdbx_description
1 polymer ?
#
loop_
_entity_poly.entity_id
_entity_poly.type
_entity_poly.pdbx_seq_one_letter_code
_entity_poly.pdbx_strand_id
1 'polypeptide(L)'
;MQKKRIILVLIAIFLVLAGIGGTKKVIEMRQEAQKERQIAFLKAHEKEMTEYVKTSGQEQVEKVKYFWETVKVEKGMAFSPKFLTIRVSIFDKNGKSLNGFWISIYVDNVKNPKKIRWIS
;
A
#
# COMPACT_ATOMS: atom_id res chain seq x y z
N MET A 1 -31.64 -4.62 38.96
CA MET A 1 -30.79 -3.61 38.28
C MET A 1 -29.31 -4.03 38.14
N GLN A 2 -28.75 -4.79 39.09
CA GLN A 2 -27.35 -5.24 39.11
C GLN A 2 -26.95 -6.16 37.94
N LYS A 3 -27.75 -7.20 37.64
CA LYS A 3 -27.42 -8.19 36.58
C LYS A 3 -27.24 -7.59 35.17
N LYS A 4 -28.09 -6.63 34.79
CA LYS A 4 -27.99 -5.94 33.49
C LYS A 4 -26.73 -5.07 33.38
N ARG A 5 -26.32 -4.43 34.48
CA ARG A 5 -25.08 -3.66 34.55
C ARG A 5 -23.83 -4.55 34.47
N ILE A 6 -23.85 -5.71 35.13
CA ILE A 6 -22.76 -6.70 35.06
C ILE A 6 -22.57 -7.22 33.63
N ILE A 7 -23.65 -7.53 32.91
CA ILE A 7 -23.58 -7.98 31.51
C ILE A 7 -22.98 -6.89 30.60
N LEU A 8 -23.38 -5.63 30.77
CA LEU A 8 -22.83 -4.51 30.00
C LEU A 8 -21.34 -4.28 30.29
N VAL A 9 -20.92 -4.42 31.54
CA VAL A 9 -19.51 -4.31 31.94
C VAL A 9 -18.68 -5.45 31.33
N LEU A 10 -19.20 -6.68 31.31
CA LEU A 10 -18.53 -7.82 30.67
C LEU A 10 -18.41 -7.65 29.15
N ILE A 11 -19.43 -7.10 28.48
CA ILE A 11 -19.37 -6.78 27.04
C ILE A 11 -18.33 -5.70 26.77
N ALA A 12 -18.29 -4.64 27.59
CA ALA A 12 -17.30 -3.58 27.46
C ALA A 12 -15.87 -4.10 27.68
N ILE A 13 -15.65 -4.96 28.68
CA ILE A 13 -14.35 -5.60 28.94
C ILE A 13 -13.98 -6.54 27.78
N PHE A 14 -14.92 -7.31 27.24
CA PHE A 14 -14.68 -8.18 26.09
C PHE A 14 -14.30 -7.37 24.84
N LEU A 15 -14.92 -6.22 24.60
CA LEU A 15 -14.57 -5.30 23.52
C LEU A 15 -13.18 -4.66 23.72
N VAL A 16 -12.80 -4.36 24.97
CA VAL A 16 -11.46 -3.85 25.32
C VAL A 16 -10.41 -4.94 25.15
N LEU A 17 -10.66 -6.17 25.60
CA LEU A 17 -9.73 -7.31 25.49
C LEU A 17 -9.59 -7.80 24.04
N ALA A 18 -10.70 -7.88 23.28
CA ALA A 18 -10.67 -8.14 21.83
C ALA A 18 -10.02 -6.99 21.04
N GLY A 19 -9.92 -5.80 21.62
CA GLY A 19 -9.19 -4.66 21.07
C GLY A 19 -7.67 -4.79 21.21
N ILE A 20 -7.18 -5.47 22.25
CA ILE A 20 -5.74 -5.62 22.56
C ILE A 20 -5.14 -6.83 21.84
N GLY A 21 -5.86 -7.94 21.75
CA GLY A 21 -5.50 -9.12 20.95
C GLY A 21 -6.54 -9.36 19.86
N GLY A 22 -6.48 -8.59 18.77
CA GLY A 22 -7.47 -8.68 17.69
C GLY A 22 -7.68 -10.12 17.23
N THR A 23 -8.95 -10.55 17.13
CA THR A 23 -9.28 -11.83 16.47
C THR A 23 -8.72 -11.81 15.04
N LYS A 24 -8.38 -13.00 14.48
CA LYS A 24 -7.83 -13.13 13.13
C LYS A 24 -8.56 -12.26 12.08
N LYS A 25 -9.89 -12.24 12.15
CA LYS A 25 -10.76 -11.42 11.29
C LYS A 25 -10.52 -9.91 11.43
N VAL A 26 -10.34 -9.40 12.65
CA VAL A 26 -10.07 -7.97 12.89
C VAL A 26 -8.68 -7.58 12.37
N ILE A 27 -7.70 -8.48 12.48
CA ILE A 27 -6.36 -8.27 11.93
C ILE A 27 -6.42 -8.18 10.40
N GLU A 28 -7.12 -9.11 9.75
CA GLU A 28 -7.33 -9.13 8.29
C GLU A 28 -7.99 -7.84 7.80
N MET A 29 -9.11 -7.43 8.41
CA MET A 29 -9.79 -6.17 8.06
C MET A 29 -8.89 -4.95 8.21
N ARG A 30 -8.03 -4.90 9.24
CA ARG A 30 -7.06 -3.81 9.42
C ARG A 30 -5.99 -3.82 8.32
N GLN A 31 -5.53 -5.00 7.90
CA GLN A 31 -4.56 -5.14 6.81
C GLN A 31 -5.15 -4.74 5.46
N GLU A 32 -6.39 -5.13 5.18
CA GLU A 32 -7.12 -4.73 3.96
C GLU A 32 -7.30 -3.21 3.91
N ALA A 33 -7.81 -2.60 4.98
CA ALA A 33 -7.98 -1.15 5.05
C ALA A 33 -6.63 -0.41 4.91
N GLN A 34 -5.53 -0.99 5.42
CA GLN A 34 -4.20 -0.44 5.22
C GLN A 34 -3.78 -0.53 3.74
N LYS A 35 -4.02 -1.67 3.07
CA LYS A 35 -3.71 -1.87 1.65
C LYS A 35 -4.49 -0.91 0.76
N GLU A 36 -5.78 -0.72 1.03
CA GLU A 36 -6.62 0.24 0.29
C GLU A 36 -6.09 1.67 0.40
N ARG A 37 -5.67 2.09 1.60
CA ARG A 37 -5.04 3.42 1.80
C ARG A 37 -3.74 3.56 1.02
N GLN A 38 -2.90 2.52 1.00
CA GLN A 38 -1.66 2.51 0.22
C GLN A 38 -1.95 2.65 -1.27
N ILE A 39 -2.92 1.90 -1.80
CA ILE A 39 -3.32 1.98 -3.21
C ILE A 39 -3.88 3.37 -3.54
N ALA A 40 -4.77 3.91 -2.70
CA ALA A 40 -5.34 5.24 -2.89
C ALA A 40 -4.26 6.33 -2.90
N PHE A 41 -3.29 6.24 -1.99
CA PHE A 41 -2.14 7.13 -1.96
C PHE A 41 -1.32 7.06 -3.26
N LEU A 42 -1.01 5.85 -3.74
CA LEU A 42 -0.24 5.67 -4.98
C LEU A 42 -1.02 6.16 -6.21
N LYS A 43 -2.33 5.92 -6.30
CA LYS A 43 -3.18 6.47 -7.37
C LYS A 43 -3.18 8.01 -7.37
N ALA A 44 -3.20 8.63 -6.19
CA ALA A 44 -3.11 10.09 -6.09
C ALA A 44 -1.76 10.65 -6.58
N HIS A 45 -0.71 9.81 -6.60
CA HIS A 45 0.64 10.16 -7.09
C HIS A 45 0.99 9.45 -8.41
N GLU A 46 -0.01 8.98 -9.16
CA GLU A 46 0.21 8.25 -10.43
C GLU A 46 1.02 9.08 -11.43
N LYS A 47 0.78 10.40 -11.47
CA LYS A 47 1.52 11.33 -12.32
C LYS A 47 3.01 11.38 -11.99
N GLU A 48 3.37 11.56 -10.71
CA GLU A 48 4.77 11.59 -10.24
C GLU A 48 5.48 10.26 -10.56
N MET A 49 4.81 9.14 -10.31
CA MET A 49 5.37 7.82 -10.66
C MET A 49 5.50 7.61 -12.18
N THR A 50 4.57 8.13 -12.97
CA THR A 50 4.60 8.01 -14.44
C THR A 50 5.75 8.83 -15.01
N GLU A 51 5.95 10.04 -14.51
CA GLU A 51 7.08 10.90 -14.88
C GLU A 51 8.42 10.24 -14.56
N TYR A 52 8.56 9.64 -13.37
CA TYR A 52 9.74 8.84 -13.03
C TYR A 52 9.97 7.70 -14.04
N VAL A 53 8.95 6.87 -14.29
CA VAL A 53 9.08 5.71 -15.20
C VAL A 53 9.45 6.12 -16.62
N LYS A 54 8.90 7.23 -17.11
CA LYS A 54 9.20 7.76 -18.46
C LYS A 54 10.61 8.31 -18.58
N THR A 55 11.17 8.86 -17.50
CA THR A 55 12.49 9.49 -17.49
C THR A 55 13.62 8.53 -17.09
N SER A 56 13.30 7.42 -16.42
CA SER A 56 14.28 6.44 -15.95
C SER A 56 14.77 5.45 -17.00
N GLY A 57 14.12 5.39 -18.17
CA GLY A 57 14.41 4.42 -19.23
C GLY A 57 15.16 5.01 -20.44
N GLN A 58 15.69 4.13 -21.29
CA GLN A 58 16.29 4.50 -22.58
C GLN A 58 15.26 4.56 -23.72
N GLU A 59 14.10 3.90 -23.55
CA GLU A 59 13.07 3.79 -24.58
C GLU A 59 12.02 4.90 -24.43
N GLN A 60 11.44 5.33 -25.55
CA GLN A 60 10.38 6.34 -25.56
C GLN A 60 9.07 5.73 -25.03
N VAL A 61 8.84 5.86 -23.72
CA VAL A 61 7.64 5.36 -23.04
C VAL A 61 6.47 6.34 -23.22
N GLU A 62 5.41 5.89 -23.87
CA GLU A 62 4.20 6.70 -24.06
C GLU A 62 3.15 6.42 -22.97
N LYS A 63 2.97 5.14 -22.62
CA LYS A 63 1.96 4.71 -21.64
C LYS A 63 2.57 3.82 -20.57
N VAL A 64 2.10 3.99 -19.34
CA VAL A 64 2.45 3.15 -18.18
C VAL A 64 1.16 2.51 -17.68
N LYS A 65 1.14 1.20 -17.53
CA LYS A 65 0.05 0.44 -16.94
C LYS A 65 0.45 -0.01 -15.54
N TYR A 66 -0.33 0.39 -14.55
CA TYR A 66 -0.15 0.00 -13.15
C TYR A 66 -1.01 -1.21 -12.79
N PHE A 67 -0.40 -2.19 -12.14
CA PHE A 67 -1.09 -3.38 -11.61
C PHE A 67 -1.38 -3.17 -10.12
N TRP A 68 -2.40 -2.39 -9.80
CA TRP A 68 -2.71 -1.93 -8.43
C TRP A 68 -2.89 -3.06 -7.41
N GLU A 69 -3.36 -4.23 -7.85
CA GLU A 69 -3.53 -5.43 -7.03
C GLU A 69 -2.19 -5.95 -6.46
N THR A 70 -1.08 -5.64 -7.15
CA THR A 70 0.28 -6.05 -6.79
C THR A 70 0.92 -5.18 -5.72
N VAL A 71 0.25 -4.09 -5.30
CA VAL A 71 0.76 -3.21 -4.24
C VAL A 71 1.01 -4.01 -2.96
N LYS A 72 2.24 -3.97 -2.48
CA LYS A 72 2.67 -4.60 -1.23
C LYS A 72 3.76 -3.79 -0.53
N VAL A 73 3.91 -4.04 0.76
CA VAL A 73 5.01 -3.48 1.56
C VAL A 73 6.18 -4.45 1.50
N GLU A 74 7.34 -3.97 1.11
CA GLU A 74 8.58 -4.72 1.15
C GLU A 74 9.62 -4.04 2.05
N LYS A 75 10.67 -4.80 2.34
CA LYS A 75 11.85 -4.34 3.06
C LYS A 75 13.06 -4.94 2.36
N GLY A 76 14.06 -4.11 2.09
CA GLY A 76 15.36 -4.57 1.63
C GLY A 76 16.13 -5.24 2.77
N MET A 77 17.37 -4.80 2.98
CA MET A 77 18.23 -5.32 4.04
C MET A 77 17.67 -5.04 5.45
N ALA A 78 18.25 -5.69 6.46
CA ALA A 78 17.80 -5.63 7.85
C ALA A 78 17.61 -4.20 8.41
N PHE A 79 18.39 -3.22 7.91
CA PHE A 79 18.34 -1.82 8.34
C PHE A 79 17.73 -0.86 7.32
N SER A 80 17.23 -1.38 6.19
CA SER A 80 16.57 -0.53 5.18
C SER A 80 15.16 -0.15 5.62
N PRO A 81 14.70 1.08 5.28
CA PRO A 81 13.31 1.45 5.46
C PRO A 81 12.41 0.55 4.62
N LYS A 82 11.19 0.32 5.11
CA LYS A 82 10.15 -0.34 4.32
C LYS A 82 9.68 0.59 3.21
N PHE A 83 9.27 0.02 2.09
CA PHE A 83 8.75 0.74 0.93
C PHE A 83 7.51 0.06 0.38
N LEU A 84 6.74 0.77 -0.44
CA LEU A 84 5.68 0.19 -1.25
C LEU A 84 6.28 -0.25 -2.58
N THR A 85 5.82 -1.37 -3.14
CA THR A 85 6.18 -1.78 -4.50
C THR A 85 4.94 -2.08 -5.31
N ILE A 86 5.01 -1.81 -6.61
CA ILE A 86 3.95 -2.07 -7.59
C ILE A 86 4.58 -2.53 -8.91
N ARG A 87 3.94 -3.48 -9.57
CA ARG A 87 4.32 -3.88 -10.92
C ARG A 87 3.77 -2.88 -11.93
N VAL A 88 4.58 -2.56 -12.93
CA VAL A 88 4.21 -1.74 -14.08
C VAL A 88 4.55 -2.44 -15.39
N SER A 89 3.83 -2.06 -16.45
CA SER A 89 4.20 -2.35 -17.83
C SER A 89 4.23 -1.06 -18.62
N ILE A 90 5.24 -0.92 -19.49
CA ILE A 90 5.46 0.25 -20.33
C ILE A 90 5.20 -0.09 -21.79
N PHE A 91 4.69 0.89 -22.52
CA PHE A 91 4.27 0.73 -23.92
C PHE A 91 4.73 1.92 -24.76
N ASP A 92 5.02 1.65 -26.03
CA ASP A 92 5.27 2.69 -27.02
C ASP A 92 3.98 3.40 -27.46
N LYS A 93 4.13 4.39 -28.34
CA LYS A 93 3.00 5.15 -28.91
C LYS A 93 1.99 4.30 -29.69
N ASN A 94 2.42 3.14 -30.22
CA ASN A 94 1.57 2.21 -30.96
C ASN A 94 0.89 1.19 -30.04
N GLY A 95 1.14 1.25 -28.73
CA GLY A 95 0.62 0.28 -27.76
C GLY A 95 1.38 -1.04 -27.74
N LYS A 96 2.57 -1.13 -28.36
CA LYS A 96 3.43 -2.30 -28.25
C LYS A 96 4.04 -2.35 -26.85
N SER A 97 3.97 -3.51 -26.20
CA SER A 97 4.63 -3.74 -24.92
C SER A 97 6.14 -3.62 -25.10
N LEU A 98 6.74 -2.73 -24.33
CA LEU A 98 8.18 -2.52 -24.29
C LEU A 98 8.82 -3.40 -23.21
N ASN A 99 8.36 -3.26 -21.97
CA ASN A 99 8.88 -4.01 -20.82
C ASN A 99 7.87 -4.04 -19.66
N GLY A 100 8.11 -4.89 -18.66
CA GLY A 100 7.41 -4.86 -17.38
C GLY A 100 8.35 -5.13 -16.21
N PHE A 101 8.26 -4.30 -15.17
CA PHE A 101 9.16 -4.33 -14.02
C PHE A 101 8.44 -3.87 -12.75
N TRP A 102 9.11 -4.02 -11.62
CA TRP A 102 8.63 -3.49 -10.33
C TRP A 102 9.30 -2.16 -10.06
N ILE A 103 8.54 -1.21 -9.52
CA ILE A 103 9.10 0.02 -8.96
C ILE A 103 8.98 -0.01 -7.44
N SER A 104 9.95 0.60 -6.77
CA SER A 104 10.05 0.74 -5.33
C SER A 104 9.76 2.19 -4.94
N ILE A 105 8.65 2.43 -4.25
CA ILE A 105 8.22 3.75 -3.79
C ILE A 105 8.49 3.89 -2.30
N TYR A 106 9.50 4.67 -1.96
CA TYR A 106 9.86 4.97 -0.58
C TYR A 106 8.99 6.10 -0.08
N VAL A 107 8.22 5.84 0.99
CA VAL A 107 7.27 6.79 1.58
C VAL A 107 7.68 7.15 2.99
N ASP A 108 7.11 8.23 3.52
CA ASP A 108 7.29 8.64 4.92
C ASP A 108 6.86 7.57 5.93
N ASN A 109 5.73 6.90 5.68
CA ASN A 109 5.23 5.81 6.50
C ASN A 109 4.38 4.83 5.68
N VAL A 110 4.85 3.60 5.49
CA VAL A 110 4.12 2.59 4.70
C VAL A 110 2.75 2.23 5.27
N LYS A 111 2.48 2.43 6.56
CA LYS A 111 1.15 2.14 7.15
C LYS A 111 0.14 3.26 6.89
N ASN A 112 0.61 4.49 6.72
CA ASN A 112 -0.23 5.66 6.48
C ASN A 112 0.56 6.70 5.67
N PRO A 113 0.80 6.42 4.38
CA PRO A 113 1.68 7.25 3.56
C PRO A 113 1.04 8.62 3.32
N LYS A 114 1.85 9.66 3.45
CA LYS A 114 1.45 11.05 3.15
C LYS A 114 2.37 11.72 2.16
N LYS A 115 3.58 11.19 1.96
CA LYS A 115 4.57 11.77 1.06
C LYS A 115 5.48 10.70 0.46
N ILE A 116 5.72 10.80 -0.85
CA ILE A 116 6.80 10.06 -1.52
C ILE A 116 8.13 10.74 -1.17
N ARG A 117 9.11 9.96 -0.74
CA ARG A 117 10.48 10.42 -0.49
C ARG A 117 11.34 10.28 -1.74
N TRP A 118 11.29 9.10 -2.38
CA TRP A 118 11.92 8.85 -3.68
C TRP A 118 11.35 7.56 -4.30
N ILE A 119 11.65 7.36 -5.59
CA ILE A 119 11.26 6.19 -6.38
C ILE A 119 12.53 5.56 -6.94
N SER A 120 12.58 4.23 -6.96
CA SER A 120 13.67 3.41 -7.50
C SER A 120 13.15 2.23 -8.31
#